data_AF-A0A818ES85-F1
#
_entry.id   AF-A0A818ES85-F1
#
_cell.length_a   1.000
_cell.length_b   1.000
_cell.length_c   1.000
_cell.angle_alpha   90.00
_cell.angle_beta   90.00
_cell.angle_gamma   90.00
#
_symmetry.space_group_name_H-M   'P 1'
#
loop_
_entity.id
_entity.type
_entity.pdbx_description
1 polymer ?
#
loop_
_entity_poly.entity_id
_entity_poly.type
_entity_poly.pdbx_seq_one_letter_code
_entity_poly.pdbx_strand_id
1 'polypeptide(L)'
;MDQDDDQYRWESGYERTWEVIQEDESGSIAATVNAINQKNRRKELAQLPNVRLGMMRHLYVVLDMSDAMKDQDLRPNRLFCSIELLKEFIFMYFDSNPISQIGLIITRKKRSEKISELAG
;
A
#
# COMPACT_ATOMS: atom_id res chain seq x y z
N MET A 1 31.01 -1.79 -44.67
CA MET A 1 30.33 -3.01 -44.21
C MET A 1 29.94 -2.71 -42.79
N ASP A 2 28.72 -2.25 -42.62
CA ASP A 2 28.15 -1.87 -41.32
C ASP A 2 28.02 -3.15 -40.48
N GLN A 3 28.72 -3.18 -39.35
CA GLN A 3 28.49 -4.17 -38.29
C GLN A 3 27.25 -3.71 -37.54
N ASP A 4 26.08 -4.11 -38.05
CA ASP A 4 24.89 -4.16 -37.23
C ASP A 4 25.15 -5.23 -36.15
N ASP A 5 25.41 -4.76 -34.93
CA ASP A 5 25.33 -5.56 -33.71
C ASP A 5 23.90 -6.10 -33.62
N ASP A 6 23.72 -7.32 -34.12
CA ASP A 6 22.47 -8.07 -34.11
C ASP A 6 22.20 -8.55 -32.66
N GLN A 7 21.93 -7.58 -31.80
CA GLN A 7 21.66 -7.78 -30.39
C GLN A 7 20.31 -8.50 -30.27
N TYR A 8 20.30 -9.68 -29.63
CA TYR A 8 19.16 -10.58 -29.67
C TYR A 8 17.89 -9.89 -29.11
N ARG A 9 16.71 -10.28 -29.59
CA ARG A 9 15.42 -9.72 -29.13
C ARG A 9 15.14 -9.87 -27.62
N TRP A 10 15.89 -10.71 -26.90
CA TRP A 10 15.87 -10.82 -25.43
C TRP A 10 16.81 -9.84 -24.72
N GLU A 11 17.77 -9.27 -25.43
CA GLU A 11 18.67 -8.20 -24.96
C GLU A 11 18.05 -6.80 -25.17
N SER A 12 17.20 -6.64 -26.20
CA SER A 12 16.57 -5.35 -26.57
C SER A 12 15.20 -5.09 -25.92
N GLY A 13 14.71 -5.98 -25.06
CA GLY A 13 13.40 -5.86 -24.41
C GLY A 13 13.39 -5.31 -22.98
N TYR A 14 14.56 -5.13 -22.37
CA TYR A 14 14.66 -4.67 -20.99
C TYR A 14 14.91 -3.17 -20.99
N GLU A 15 13.82 -2.39 -20.99
CA GLU A 15 13.91 -0.97 -20.62
C GLU A 15 14.63 -0.89 -19.27
N ARG A 16 15.79 -0.23 -19.28
CA ARG A 16 16.65 -0.10 -18.12
C ARG A 16 16.06 0.92 -17.17
N THR A 17 14.94 0.56 -16.54
CA THR A 17 14.18 1.40 -15.63
C THR A 17 14.98 1.87 -14.42
N TRP A 18 16.14 1.26 -14.14
CA TRP A 18 17.10 1.73 -13.14
C TRP A 18 17.93 2.93 -13.57
N GLU A 19 18.06 3.24 -14.87
CA GLU A 19 18.80 4.43 -15.34
C GLU A 19 18.05 5.74 -15.02
N VAL A 20 16.75 5.67 -14.76
CA VAL A 20 15.91 6.83 -14.39
C VAL A 20 15.97 7.12 -12.89
N ILE A 21 16.47 6.17 -12.10
CA ILE A 21 16.49 6.27 -10.64
C ILE A 21 17.75 7.01 -10.21
N GLN A 22 17.64 8.30 -9.94
CA GLN A 22 18.73 9.10 -9.37
C GLN A 22 18.79 8.91 -7.85
N GLU A 23 19.97 8.51 -7.37
CA GLU A 23 20.33 8.46 -5.95
C GLU A 23 20.59 9.88 -5.43
N ASP A 24 20.18 10.16 -4.19
CA ASP A 24 20.54 11.40 -3.49
C ASP A 24 22.00 11.39 -3.03
N GLU A 25 22.51 12.52 -2.51
CA GLU A 25 23.91 12.65 -2.03
C GLU A 25 24.30 11.63 -0.94
N SER A 26 23.33 10.94 -0.33
CA SER A 26 23.56 9.88 0.66
C SER A 26 23.51 8.46 0.08
N GLY A 27 23.27 8.32 -1.23
CA GLY A 27 23.07 7.02 -1.90
C GLY A 27 21.67 6.44 -1.71
N SER A 28 20.69 7.25 -1.27
CA SER A 28 19.32 6.82 -1.01
C SER A 28 18.38 7.21 -2.17
N ILE A 29 17.47 6.32 -2.49
CA ILE A 29 16.47 6.47 -3.56
C ILE A 29 15.08 6.82 -2.98
N ALA A 30 14.97 6.78 -1.64
CA ALA A 30 13.69 6.87 -0.93
C ALA A 30 12.93 8.17 -1.23
N ALA A 31 13.64 9.30 -1.34
CA ALA A 31 13.02 10.60 -1.62
C ALA A 31 12.34 10.63 -3.00
N THR A 32 13.03 10.12 -4.03
CA THR A 32 12.52 10.05 -5.41
C THR A 32 11.30 9.13 -5.50
N VAL A 33 11.35 7.96 -4.86
CA VAL A 33 10.23 7.00 -4.82
C VAL A 33 9.01 7.59 -4.10
N ASN A 34 9.22 8.26 -2.98
CA ASN A 34 8.14 8.89 -2.22
C ASN A 34 7.45 10.00 -3.04
N ALA A 35 8.22 10.80 -3.77
CA ALA A 35 7.66 11.84 -4.65
C ALA A 35 6.82 11.25 -5.79
N ILE A 36 7.27 10.15 -6.40
CA ILE A 36 6.52 9.43 -7.43
C ILE A 36 5.19 8.88 -6.87
N ASN A 37 5.25 8.23 -5.71
CA ASN A 37 4.06 7.69 -5.04
C ASN A 37 3.04 8.78 -4.70
N GLN A 38 3.51 9.92 -4.17
CA GLN A 38 2.65 11.06 -3.85
C GLN A 38 1.98 11.65 -5.11
N LYS A 39 2.73 11.76 -6.22
CA LYS A 39 2.21 12.22 -7.51
C LYS A 39 1.14 11.30 -8.06
N ASN A 40 1.32 9.98 -7.95
CA ASN A 40 0.34 8.99 -8.40
C ASN A 40 -0.94 9.06 -7.57
N ARG A 41 -0.82 9.09 -6.23
CA ARG A 41 -1.98 9.24 -5.33
C ARG A 41 -2.80 10.49 -5.63
N ARG A 42 -2.14 11.62 -5.93
CA ARG A 42 -2.81 12.88 -6.30
C ARG A 42 -3.57 12.79 -7.63
N LYS A 43 -3.04 12.04 -8.61
CA LYS A 43 -3.74 11.80 -9.88
C LYS A 43 -5.00 10.96 -9.68
N GLU A 44 -4.93 9.90 -8.87
CA GLU A 44 -6.08 9.05 -8.56
C GLU A 44 -7.20 9.83 -7.86
N LEU A 45 -6.83 10.66 -6.87
CA LEU A 45 -7.77 11.54 -6.17
C LEU A 45 -8.46 12.56 -7.11
N ALA A 46 -7.73 13.07 -8.09
CA ALA A 46 -8.26 14.04 -9.05
C ALA A 46 -9.23 13.42 -10.07
N GLN A 47 -9.22 12.10 -10.25
CA GLN A 47 -10.13 11.41 -11.17
C GLN A 47 -11.43 10.94 -10.52
N LEU A 48 -11.60 11.12 -9.21
CA LEU A 48 -12.83 10.72 -8.53
C LEU A 48 -13.94 11.74 -8.84
N PRO A 49 -15.07 11.31 -9.47
CA PRO A 49 -16.20 12.20 -9.66
C PRO A 49 -16.75 12.66 -8.30
N ASN A 50 -17.16 13.93 -8.20
CA ASN A 50 -17.83 14.46 -7.01
C ASN A 50 -19.22 13.82 -6.84
N VAL A 51 -19.25 12.61 -6.31
CA VAL A 51 -20.48 11.91 -5.92
C VAL A 51 -20.85 12.32 -4.49
N ARG A 52 -22.13 12.37 -4.15
CA ARG A 52 -22.57 12.59 -2.76
C ARG A 52 -22.04 11.45 -1.88
N LEU A 53 -20.97 11.70 -1.13
CA LEU A 53 -20.36 10.73 -0.23
C LEU A 53 -21.19 10.59 1.05
N GLY A 54 -21.37 9.36 1.52
CA GLY A 54 -21.92 9.08 2.85
C GLY A 54 -21.00 9.68 3.92
N MET A 55 -21.48 10.70 4.62
CA MET A 55 -20.69 11.46 5.61
C MET A 55 -20.38 10.62 6.86
N MET A 56 -21.33 9.80 7.31
CA MET A 56 -21.14 8.84 8.40
C MET A 56 -20.86 7.45 7.85
N ARG A 57 -19.81 6.81 8.35
CA ARG A 57 -19.37 5.48 7.90
C ARG A 57 -19.19 4.57 9.11
N HIS A 58 -19.75 3.37 9.01
CA HIS A 58 -19.51 2.27 9.94
C HIS A 58 -18.62 1.25 9.24
N LEU A 59 -17.33 1.27 9.56
CA LEU A 59 -16.33 0.43 8.93
C LEU A 59 -16.00 -0.76 9.82
N TYR A 60 -15.96 -1.96 9.26
CA TYR A 60 -15.38 -3.13 9.92
C TYR A 60 -14.12 -3.55 9.20
N VAL A 61 -13.02 -3.67 9.94
CA VAL A 61 -11.77 -4.27 9.44
C VAL A 61 -11.71 -5.70 9.92
N VAL A 62 -11.56 -6.63 8.99
CA VAL A 62 -11.37 -8.06 9.28
C VAL A 62 -9.94 -8.44 8.90
N LEU A 63 -9.11 -8.70 9.90
CA LEU A 63 -7.70 -9.05 9.70
C LEU A 63 -7.53 -10.58 9.68
N ASP A 64 -6.85 -11.10 8.67
CA ASP A 64 -6.44 -12.50 8.64
C ASP A 64 -5.25 -12.73 9.59
N MET A 65 -5.38 -13.77 10.44
CA MET A 65 -4.31 -14.27 11.31
C MET A 65 -4.05 -15.77 11.05
N SER A 66 -4.22 -16.20 9.81
CA SER A 66 -3.84 -17.52 9.32
C SER A 66 -2.31 -17.71 9.25
N ASP A 67 -1.87 -18.94 9.01
CA ASP A 67 -0.45 -19.25 8.84
C ASP A 67 0.16 -18.59 7.59
N ALA A 68 -0.65 -18.25 6.57
CA ALA A 68 -0.19 -17.53 5.37
C ALA A 68 0.35 -16.12 5.69
N MET A 69 -0.01 -15.57 6.84
CA MET A 69 0.45 -14.25 7.29
C MET A 69 1.85 -14.28 7.93
N LYS A 70 2.45 -15.47 8.07
CA LYS A 70 3.83 -15.65 8.55
C LYS A 70 4.89 -15.55 7.44
N ASP A 71 4.46 -15.53 6.18
CA ASP A 71 5.35 -15.35 5.04
C ASP A 71 6.13 -14.03 5.14
N GLN A 72 7.37 -14.05 4.65
CA GLN A 72 8.33 -12.93 4.75
C GLN A 72 8.56 -12.20 3.43
N ASP A 73 7.54 -12.14 2.56
CA ASP A 73 7.57 -11.27 1.38
C ASP A 73 7.52 -9.78 1.77
N LEU A 74 6.90 -9.47 2.91
CA LEU A 74 7.00 -8.20 3.62
C LEU A 74 7.86 -8.39 4.87
N ARG A 75 8.73 -7.43 5.19
CA ARG A 75 9.61 -7.52 6.38
C ARG A 75 8.90 -7.00 7.64
N PRO A 76 8.99 -7.69 8.80
CA PRO A 76 9.55 -9.03 9.00
C PRO A 76 8.62 -10.17 8.54
N ASN A 77 7.29 -9.96 8.53
CA ASN A 77 6.31 -10.84 7.90
C ASN A 77 5.04 -10.04 7.54
N ARG A 78 4.13 -10.64 6.76
CA ARG A 78 2.86 -10.01 6.37
C ARG A 78 2.03 -9.54 7.54
N LEU A 79 1.92 -10.34 8.60
CA LEU A 79 1.10 -9.97 9.78
C LEU A 79 1.60 -8.69 10.43
N PHE A 80 2.90 -8.61 10.69
CA PHE A 80 3.50 -7.45 11.32
C PHE A 80 3.30 -6.21 10.46
N CYS A 81 3.60 -6.31 9.16
CA CYS A 81 3.42 -5.20 8.23
C CYS A 81 1.95 -4.73 8.16
N SER A 82 1.01 -5.67 8.10
CA SER A 82 -0.43 -5.35 8.07
C SER A 82 -0.90 -4.65 9.33
N ILE A 83 -0.40 -5.05 10.51
CA ILE A 83 -0.76 -4.41 11.78
C ILE A 83 -0.22 -2.98 11.84
N GLU A 84 1.03 -2.75 11.43
CA GLU A 84 1.60 -1.39 11.43
C GLU A 84 0.88 -0.48 10.45
N LEU A 85 0.62 -0.94 9.23
CA LEU A 85 -0.17 -0.18 8.25
C LEU A 85 -1.61 0.06 8.72
N LEU A 86 -2.21 -0.90 9.43
CA LEU A 86 -3.56 -0.73 9.98
C LEU A 86 -3.60 0.35 11.06
N LYS A 87 -2.58 0.47 11.91
CA LYS A 87 -2.47 1.54 12.91
C LYS A 87 -2.44 2.91 12.24
N GLU A 88 -1.57 3.06 11.23
CA GLU A 88 -1.47 4.30 10.45
C GLU A 88 -2.78 4.60 9.72
N PHE A 89 -3.39 3.58 9.11
CA PHE A 89 -4.69 3.71 8.44
C PHE A 89 -5.77 4.22 9.39
N ILE A 90 -5.90 3.65 10.60
CA ILE A 90 -6.91 4.08 11.58
C ILE A 90 -6.72 5.56 11.93
N PHE A 91 -5.48 5.98 12.19
CA PHE A 91 -5.16 7.37 12.47
C PHE A 91 -5.56 8.30 11.31
N MET A 92 -5.11 7.99 10.09
CA MET A 92 -5.44 8.78 8.90
C MET A 92 -6.94 8.76 8.56
N TYR A 93 -7.62 7.65 8.84
CA TYR A 93 -9.03 7.49 8.56
C TYR A 93 -9.87 8.43 9.43
N PHE A 94 -9.59 8.50 10.74
CA PHE A 94 -10.30 9.42 11.63
C PHE A 94 -9.98 10.88 11.38
N ASP A 95 -8.73 11.20 10.98
CA ASP A 95 -8.34 12.54 10.56
C ASP A 95 -9.18 13.03 9.37
N SER A 96 -9.44 12.14 8.40
CA SER A 96 -10.26 12.46 7.22
C SER A 96 -11.77 12.29 7.45
N ASN A 97 -12.20 11.49 8.44
CA ASN A 97 -13.60 11.10 8.65
C ASN A 97 -13.98 11.13 10.15
N PRO A 98 -14.05 12.30 10.78
CA PRO A 98 -14.14 12.44 12.25
C PRO A 98 -15.44 11.92 12.87
N ILE A 99 -16.50 11.72 12.07
CA ILE A 99 -17.82 11.23 12.54
C ILE A 99 -18.05 9.75 12.21
N SER A 100 -17.02 9.05 11.75
CA SER A 100 -17.10 7.63 11.42
C SER A 100 -16.84 6.75 12.63
N GLN A 101 -17.12 5.45 12.50
CA GLN A 101 -16.82 4.43 13.50
C GLN A 101 -16.07 3.27 12.86
N ILE A 102 -15.17 2.64 13.61
CA ILE A 102 -14.42 1.45 13.21
C ILE A 102 -14.66 0.32 14.22
N GLY A 103 -14.93 -0.88 13.72
CA GLY A 103 -14.87 -2.13 14.49
C GLY A 103 -13.75 -3.03 13.97
N LEU A 104 -13.06 -3.74 14.87
CA LEU A 104 -11.95 -4.63 14.51
C LEU A 104 -12.30 -6.09 14.81
N ILE A 105 -12.12 -6.93 13.80
CA ILE A 105 -12.33 -8.37 13.88
C ILE A 105 -11.06 -9.06 13.37
N ILE A 106 -10.66 -10.13 14.02
CA ILE A 106 -9.61 -11.02 13.53
C ILE A 106 -10.20 -12.36 13.15
N THR A 107 -9.59 -13.02 12.17
CA THR A 107 -9.95 -14.39 11.79
C THR A 107 -8.77 -15.31 12.05
N ARG A 108 -8.99 -16.34 12.87
CA ARG A 108 -7.95 -17.29 13.27
C ARG A 108 -8.58 -18.64 13.58
N LYS A 109 -7.90 -19.74 13.20
CA LYS A 109 -8.36 -21.11 13.50
C LYS A 109 -9.84 -21.36 13.11
N LYS A 110 -10.24 -20.86 11.94
CA LYS A 110 -11.62 -20.96 11.40
C LYS A 110 -12.69 -20.30 12.29
N ARG A 111 -12.30 -19.38 13.16
CA ARG A 111 -13.20 -18.57 13.99
C ARG A 111 -12.91 -17.08 13.78
N SER A 112 -13.92 -16.26 14.03
CA SER A 112 -13.78 -14.81 14.09
C SER A 112 -13.84 -14.35 15.54
N GLU A 113 -12.94 -13.46 15.92
CA GLU A 113 -12.93 -12.83 17.25
C GLU A 113 -13.05 -11.32 17.05
N LYS A 114 -14.05 -10.71 17.68
CA LYS A 114 -14.22 -9.26 17.67
C LYS A 114 -13.30 -8.67 18.72
N ILE A 115 -12.27 -7.96 18.26
CA ILE A 115 -11.24 -7.37 19.11
C ILE A 115 -11.66 -6.00 19.62
N SER A 116 -12.39 -5.24 18.80
CA SER A 116 -12.99 -3.97 19.19
C SER A 116 -14.44 -3.93 18.75
N GLU A 117 -15.29 -3.39 19.63
CA GLU A 117 -16.62 -2.93 19.25
C GLU A 117 -16.52 -1.83 18.20
N LEU A 118 -17.64 -1.60 17.51
CA LEU A 118 -17.77 -0.49 16.57
C LEU A 118 -17.83 0.82 17.37
N ALA A 119 -16.75 1.60 17.30
CA ALA A 119 -16.61 2.86 18.04
C ALA A 119 -15.82 3.89 17.22
N GLY A 120 -15.95 5.16 17.61
CA GLY A 120 -15.21 6.30 17.02
C GLY A 120 -14.19 6.83 18.00
#